data_AF-A0A7W0F277-F1
#
_entry.id   AF-A0A7W0F277-F1
#
_cell.length_a   1.000
_cell.length_b   1.000
_cell.length_c   1.000
_cell.angle_alpha   90.00
_cell.angle_beta   90.00
_cell.angle_gamma   90.00
#
_symmetry.space_group_name_H-M   'P 1'
#
loop_
_entity.id
_entity.type
_entity.pdbx_description
1 polymer ?
#
loop_
_entity_poly.entity_id
_entity_poly.type
_entity_poly.pdbx_seq_one_letter_code
_entity_poly.pdbx_strand_id
1 'polypeptide(L)'
;MRVYFAAICVFCLISLSHAAAADDDAYKKGVAAYIAGNSDEAMLQLYKAHTANPDDNKTKLLLAEVYIDQASKAMASGDYVAASKYVHEADKLKVMDDKVIRLRESLKTLSEKTPEKTPEKTPEPKKPTATVKKPVKKTAVTPQPRVSAAKAPERAASEPIIIRERIIERFSPSADWKKTTFIGIIFLAFITAIALIFFKLYLNERAKESVFLEEKLASEKRIQRELDALKESAAQVKAELAEEKMKAALAVSHNRKNSEKNKKDEKIDIVLKKMEDSLDSVRSQRDRAREAEKPAFTTKTSTIQLTDFLPEYTDIPLDASSLSEMLGRASGNSARLNLLWALGNKTELKAVDTLKEHLDKAKGEEYREILKSLKKIALRPDTAQTVKTAVENIFSAQRRKGIII
;
A
#
# COMPACT_ATOMS: atom_id res chain seq x y z
N MET A 1 20.91 52.78 32.72
CA MET A 1 19.68 52.11 32.23
C MET A 1 19.60 51.99 30.71
N ARG A 2 19.93 53.00 29.90
CA ARG A 2 19.80 52.95 28.43
C ARG A 2 20.67 51.88 27.73
N VAL A 3 21.83 51.54 28.29
CA VAL A 3 22.75 50.52 27.72
C VAL A 3 22.25 49.09 27.93
N TYR A 4 21.56 48.82 29.05
CA TYR A 4 20.97 47.50 29.33
C TYR A 4 19.76 47.20 28.43
N PHE A 5 18.98 48.22 28.06
CA PHE A 5 17.83 48.04 27.17
C PHE A 5 18.27 47.69 25.74
N ALA A 6 19.36 48.30 25.26
CA ALA A 6 19.93 47.99 23.95
C ALA A 6 20.50 46.56 23.89
N ALA A 7 21.19 46.10 24.95
CA ALA A 7 21.73 44.74 25.01
C ALA A 7 20.64 43.64 25.01
N ILE A 8 19.51 43.88 25.69
CA ILE A 8 18.38 42.95 25.72
C ILE A 8 17.69 42.89 24.34
N CYS A 9 17.51 44.03 23.65
CA CYS A 9 16.94 44.05 22.30
C CYS A 9 17.82 43.33 21.27
N VAL A 10 19.14 43.49 21.34
CA VAL A 10 20.08 42.79 20.43
C VAL A 10 20.08 41.28 20.70
N PHE A 11 20.02 40.84 21.97
CA PHE A 11 19.94 39.41 22.30
C PHE A 11 18.61 38.77 21.87
N CYS A 12 17.49 39.50 21.95
CA CYS A 12 16.21 39.05 21.41
C CYS A 12 16.22 38.95 19.87
N LEU A 13 16.87 39.89 19.18
CA LEU A 13 16.97 39.87 17.71
C LEU A 13 17.84 38.71 17.21
N ILE A 14 18.98 38.43 17.87
CA ILE A 14 19.86 37.31 17.51
C ILE A 14 19.18 35.95 17.76
N SER A 15 18.34 35.85 18.80
CA SER A 15 17.57 34.64 19.11
C SER A 15 16.46 34.38 18.08
N LEU A 16 15.83 35.44 17.54
CA LEU A 16 14.84 35.31 16.46
C LEU A 16 15.47 34.88 15.13
N SER A 17 16.70 35.32 14.83
CA SER A 17 17.37 34.98 13.57
C SER A 17 17.82 33.52 13.48
N HIS A 18 18.11 32.86 14.61
CA HIS A 18 18.51 31.44 14.60
C HIS A 18 17.33 30.47 14.46
N ALA A 19 16.10 30.87 14.84
CA ALA A 19 14.91 30.04 14.62
C ALA A 19 14.58 29.91 13.12
N ALA A 20 14.68 31.00 12.35
CA ALA A 20 14.35 31.02 10.93
C ALA A 20 15.30 30.17 10.04
N ALA A 21 16.52 29.89 10.50
CA ALA A 21 17.49 29.10 9.73
C ALA A 21 17.30 27.57 9.87
N ALA A 22 16.66 27.11 10.96
CA ALA A 22 16.39 25.69 11.18
C ALA A 22 15.18 25.19 10.38
N ASP A 23 14.22 26.08 10.11
CA ASP A 23 12.95 25.74 9.44
C ASP A 23 13.14 25.36 7.96
N ASP A 24 14.11 26.00 7.30
CA ASP A 24 14.40 25.78 5.88
C ASP A 24 15.06 24.40 5.61
N ASP A 25 15.64 23.77 6.63
CA ASP A 25 16.25 22.44 6.51
C ASP A 25 15.20 21.31 6.54
N ALA A 26 14.17 21.44 7.38
CA ALA A 26 13.09 20.46 7.47
C ALA A 26 12.25 20.40 6.19
N TYR A 27 11.93 21.57 5.61
CA TYR A 27 11.22 21.64 4.32
C TYR A 27 12.02 20.99 3.20
N LYS A 28 13.32 21.31 3.06
CA LYS A 28 14.20 20.72 2.03
C LYS A 28 14.33 19.21 2.16
N LYS A 29 14.46 18.69 3.39
CA LYS A 29 14.47 17.25 3.66
C LYS A 29 13.15 16.60 3.28
N GLY A 30 12.02 17.25 3.59
CA GLY A 30 10.69 16.79 3.18
C GLY A 30 10.52 16.72 1.67
N VAL A 31 10.96 17.75 0.94
CA VAL A 31 10.97 17.77 -0.53
C VAL A 31 11.83 16.64 -1.10
N ALA A 32 13.04 16.45 -0.58
CA ALA A 32 13.94 15.40 -1.04
C ALA A 32 13.35 13.99 -0.82
N ALA A 33 12.74 13.75 0.36
CA ALA A 33 12.05 12.50 0.66
C ALA A 33 10.84 12.27 -0.26
N TYR A 34 10.09 13.33 -0.58
CA TYR A 34 8.96 13.25 -1.51
C TYR A 34 9.41 12.85 -2.92
N ILE A 35 10.47 13.50 -3.43
CA ILE A 35 11.06 13.17 -4.75
C ILE A 35 11.61 11.73 -4.76
N ALA A 36 12.17 11.26 -3.65
CA ALA A 36 12.64 9.88 -3.51
C ALA A 36 11.49 8.85 -3.41
N GLY A 37 10.23 9.29 -3.36
CA GLY A 37 9.07 8.42 -3.22
C GLY A 37 8.82 7.91 -1.79
N ASN A 38 9.60 8.39 -0.81
CA ASN A 38 9.43 8.05 0.60
C ASN A 38 8.38 8.97 1.24
N SER A 39 7.11 8.65 1.03
CA SER A 39 6.00 9.50 1.48
C SER A 39 5.87 9.62 3.01
N ASP A 40 6.24 8.59 3.77
CA ASP A 40 6.13 8.62 5.24
C ASP A 40 7.13 9.60 5.84
N GLU A 41 8.37 9.57 5.33
CA GLU A 41 9.41 10.52 5.72
C GLU A 41 9.08 11.93 5.22
N ALA A 42 8.55 12.07 4.00
CA ALA A 42 8.11 13.35 3.47
C ALA A 42 7.02 13.98 4.34
N MET A 43 5.97 13.24 4.70
CA MET A 43 4.93 13.71 5.62
C MET A 43 5.51 14.14 6.97
N LEU A 44 6.40 13.33 7.56
CA LEU A 44 6.98 13.65 8.85
C LEU A 44 7.79 14.95 8.83
N GLN A 45 8.65 15.13 7.82
CA GLN A 45 9.52 16.32 7.74
C GLN A 45 8.73 17.58 7.34
N LEU A 46 7.76 17.45 6.42
CA LEU A 46 6.88 18.56 6.05
C LEU A 46 5.93 18.94 7.17
N TYR A 47 5.46 17.98 7.98
CA TYR A 47 4.69 18.28 9.17
C TYR A 47 5.54 19.03 10.20
N LYS A 48 6.80 18.63 10.42
CA LYS A 48 7.73 19.38 11.28
C LYS A 48 7.93 20.82 10.78
N ALA A 49 8.15 21.00 9.47
CA ALA A 49 8.27 22.32 8.86
C ALA A 49 6.98 23.15 9.04
N HIS A 50 5.80 22.53 8.89
CA HIS A 50 4.52 23.19 9.10
C HIS A 50 4.29 23.57 10.57
N THR A 51 4.68 22.72 11.52
CA THR A 51 4.57 23.04 12.95
C THR A 51 5.51 24.16 13.38
N ALA A 52 6.66 24.28 12.71
CA ALA A 52 7.61 25.35 12.96
C ALA A 52 7.15 26.68 12.34
N ASN A 53 6.61 26.64 11.12
CA ASN A 53 6.02 27.80 10.45
C ASN A 53 4.61 27.49 9.92
N PRO A 54 3.56 27.69 10.75
CA PRO A 54 2.18 27.41 10.37
C PRO A 54 1.62 28.33 9.28
N ASP A 55 2.29 29.42 8.93
CA ASP A 55 1.81 30.38 7.92
C ASP A 55 2.43 30.17 6.54
N ASP A 56 3.45 29.30 6.42
CA ASP A 56 4.05 29.00 5.13
C ASP A 56 3.11 28.20 4.23
N ASN A 57 2.56 28.89 3.23
CA ASN A 57 1.70 28.29 2.23
C ASN A 57 2.41 27.24 1.38
N LYS A 58 3.73 27.36 1.15
CA LYS A 58 4.47 26.38 0.34
C LYS A 58 4.52 25.02 1.03
N THR A 59 4.83 25.01 2.33
CA THR A 59 4.82 23.79 3.14
C THR A 59 3.42 23.20 3.24
N LYS A 60 2.37 24.03 3.45
CA LYS A 60 0.98 23.55 3.47
C LYS A 60 0.55 22.89 2.16
N LEU A 61 0.85 23.53 1.02
CA LEU A 61 0.53 23.02 -0.31
C LEU A 61 1.17 21.66 -0.54
N LEU A 62 2.49 21.57 -0.30
CA LEU A 62 3.21 20.33 -0.52
C LEU A 62 2.75 19.23 0.45
N LEU A 63 2.54 19.55 1.72
CA LEU A 63 2.04 18.58 2.70
C LEU A 63 0.63 18.07 2.34
N ALA A 64 -0.25 18.95 1.85
CA ALA A 64 -1.58 18.56 1.35
C ALA A 64 -1.46 17.63 0.14
N GLU A 65 -0.54 17.91 -0.78
CA GLU A 65 -0.28 17.04 -1.94
C GLU A 65 0.22 15.65 -1.52
N VAL A 66 1.13 15.57 -0.54
CA VAL A 66 1.57 14.26 -0.01
C VAL A 66 0.41 13.48 0.63
N TYR A 67 -0.48 14.15 1.37
CA TYR A 67 -1.68 13.51 1.93
C TYR A 67 -2.65 13.03 0.85
N ILE A 68 -2.83 13.79 -0.22
CA ILE A 68 -3.64 13.41 -1.39
C ILE A 68 -3.07 12.17 -2.09
N ASP A 69 -1.77 12.10 -2.27
CA ASP A 69 -1.11 10.94 -2.87
C ASP A 69 -1.28 9.70 -2.01
N GLN A 70 -1.16 9.84 -0.68
CA GLN A 70 -1.41 8.74 0.26
C GLN A 70 -2.87 8.30 0.30
N ALA A 71 -3.81 9.25 0.27
CA ALA A 71 -5.22 8.94 0.14
C ALA A 71 -5.50 8.16 -1.15
N SER A 72 -4.91 8.58 -2.27
CA SER A 72 -5.06 7.91 -3.56
C SER A 72 -4.48 6.49 -3.56
N LYS A 73 -3.33 6.28 -2.91
CA LYS A 73 -2.74 4.95 -2.70
C LYS A 73 -3.63 4.07 -1.83
N ALA A 74 -4.17 4.61 -0.73
CA ALA A 74 -5.07 3.88 0.16
C ALA A 74 -6.41 3.52 -0.52
N MET A 75 -6.96 4.41 -1.35
CA MET A 75 -8.12 4.10 -2.18
C MET A 75 -7.83 2.99 -3.19
N ALA A 76 -6.66 3.02 -3.83
CA ALA A 76 -6.25 1.97 -4.77
C ALA A 76 -6.05 0.60 -4.10
N SER A 77 -5.67 0.58 -2.82
CA SER A 77 -5.58 -0.65 -2.02
C SER A 77 -6.92 -1.08 -1.40
N GLY A 78 -7.99 -0.31 -1.58
CA GLY A 78 -9.31 -0.58 -0.98
C GLY A 78 -9.44 -0.23 0.50
N ASP A 79 -8.46 0.48 1.08
CA ASP A 79 -8.51 0.97 2.46
C ASP A 79 -9.12 2.37 2.50
N TYR A 80 -10.45 2.41 2.46
CA TYR A 80 -11.21 3.66 2.48
C TYR A 80 -11.16 4.39 3.82
N VAL A 81 -10.85 3.68 4.92
CA VAL A 81 -10.74 4.28 6.26
C VAL A 81 -9.46 5.09 6.35
N ALA A 82 -8.33 4.52 5.91
CA ALA A 82 -7.07 5.24 5.82
C ALA A 82 -7.17 6.39 4.82
N ALA A 83 -7.79 6.18 3.64
CA ALA A 83 -7.99 7.23 2.65
C ALA A 83 -8.78 8.43 3.21
N SER A 84 -9.88 8.16 3.92
CA SER A 84 -10.70 9.20 4.57
C SER A 84 -9.90 10.00 5.60
N LYS A 85 -9.06 9.33 6.39
CA LYS A 85 -8.18 9.99 7.36
C LYS A 85 -7.21 10.97 6.67
N TYR A 86 -6.55 10.55 5.59
CA TYR A 86 -5.61 11.39 4.86
C TYR A 86 -6.28 12.60 4.19
N VAL A 87 -7.46 12.42 3.59
CA VAL A 87 -8.23 13.54 3.04
C VAL A 87 -8.65 14.52 4.13
N HIS A 88 -9.03 14.03 5.31
CA HIS A 88 -9.37 14.89 6.44
C HIS A 88 -8.16 15.70 6.95
N GLU A 89 -6.96 15.11 7.01
CA GLU A 89 -5.75 15.86 7.38
C GLU A 89 -5.39 16.91 6.32
N ALA A 90 -5.57 16.62 5.02
CA ALA A 90 -5.38 17.60 3.95
C ALA A 90 -6.38 18.78 4.07
N ASP A 91 -7.66 18.49 4.36
CA ASP A 91 -8.70 19.50 4.57
C ASP A 91 -8.35 20.49 5.72
N LYS A 92 -7.71 20.00 6.80
CA LYS A 92 -7.31 20.85 7.94
C LYS A 92 -6.30 21.92 7.56
N LEU A 93 -5.49 21.69 6.52
CA LEU A 93 -4.49 22.66 6.05
C LEU A 93 -5.13 23.86 5.35
N LYS A 94 -6.45 23.83 5.08
CA LYS A 94 -7.23 24.91 4.44
C LYS A 94 -6.65 25.39 3.11
N VAL A 95 -5.98 24.49 2.40
CA VAL A 95 -5.47 24.77 1.06
C VAL A 95 -6.62 24.52 0.10
N MET A 96 -7.06 25.57 -0.61
CA MET A 96 -8.08 25.44 -1.66
C MET A 96 -7.43 24.78 -2.88
N ASP A 97 -7.34 23.46 -2.86
CA ASP A 97 -6.86 22.65 -3.99
C ASP A 97 -8.04 21.84 -4.57
N ASP A 98 -8.32 22.05 -5.86
CA ASP A 98 -9.37 21.36 -6.60
C ASP A 98 -9.25 19.83 -6.51
N LYS A 99 -8.02 19.31 -6.31
CA LYS A 99 -7.75 17.88 -6.13
C LYS A 99 -8.39 17.34 -4.83
N VAL A 100 -8.32 18.09 -3.72
CA VAL A 100 -8.91 17.70 -2.43
C VAL A 100 -10.43 17.60 -2.54
N ILE A 101 -11.05 18.58 -3.21
CA ILE A 101 -12.51 18.63 -3.42
C ILE A 101 -12.99 17.41 -4.21
N ARG A 102 -12.33 17.08 -5.33
CA ARG A 102 -12.67 15.91 -6.15
C ARG A 102 -12.51 14.58 -5.42
N LEU A 103 -11.47 14.44 -4.60
CA LEU A 103 -11.25 13.24 -3.79
C LEU A 103 -12.30 13.09 -2.70
N ARG A 104 -12.71 14.19 -2.06
CA ARG A 104 -13.79 14.20 -1.08
C ARG A 104 -15.13 13.77 -1.68
N GLU A 105 -15.47 14.28 -2.86
CA GLU A 105 -16.67 13.86 -3.60
C GLU A 105 -16.60 12.38 -4.00
N SER A 106 -15.43 11.91 -4.41
CA SER A 106 -15.20 10.49 -4.75
C SER A 106 -15.36 9.59 -3.51
N LEU A 107 -14.84 9.98 -2.35
CA LEU A 107 -15.02 9.24 -1.10
C LEU A 107 -16.48 9.27 -0.62
N LYS A 108 -17.18 10.39 -0.76
CA LYS A 108 -18.59 10.51 -0.37
C LYS A 108 -19.48 9.61 -1.23
N THR A 109 -19.27 9.61 -2.54
CA THR A 109 -20.01 8.75 -3.48
C THR A 109 -19.72 7.25 -3.28
N LEU A 110 -18.51 6.89 -2.85
CA LEU A 110 -18.14 5.51 -2.51
C LEU A 110 -18.72 5.08 -1.14
N SER A 111 -18.71 5.99 -0.16
CA SER A 111 -19.33 5.79 1.15
C SER A 111 -20.85 5.58 1.05
N GLU A 112 -21.54 6.34 0.18
CA GLU A 112 -22.99 6.23 -0.01
C GLU A 112 -23.41 5.00 -0.84
N LYS A 113 -22.51 4.45 -1.68
CA LYS A 113 -22.77 3.23 -2.47
C LYS A 113 -22.44 1.92 -1.76
N THR A 114 -21.88 1.98 -0.55
CA THR A 114 -21.67 0.80 0.27
C THR A 114 -22.91 0.61 1.15
N PRO A 115 -23.72 -0.47 0.98
CA PRO A 115 -24.89 -0.68 1.81
C PRO A 115 -24.48 -0.77 3.27
N GLU A 116 -25.10 0.08 4.08
CA GLU A 116 -24.99 0.12 5.52
C GLU A 116 -25.25 -1.28 6.08
N LYS A 117 -24.17 -1.98 6.47
CA LYS A 117 -24.30 -3.19 7.29
C LYS A 117 -24.81 -2.73 8.64
N THR A 118 -26.10 -2.96 8.87
CA THR A 118 -26.81 -2.83 10.13
C THR A 118 -25.92 -3.29 11.30
N PRO A 119 -25.74 -2.49 12.36
CA PRO A 119 -24.95 -2.90 13.52
C PRO A 119 -25.68 -4.05 14.23
N GLU A 120 -25.15 -5.26 14.10
CA GLU A 120 -25.57 -6.41 14.88
C GLU A 120 -25.16 -6.17 16.34
N LYS A 121 -26.17 -5.96 17.18
CA LYS A 121 -26.07 -5.85 18.65
C LYS A 121 -25.24 -7.01 19.19
N THR A 122 -24.02 -6.74 19.60
CA THR A 122 -23.28 -7.62 20.50
C THR A 122 -23.60 -7.21 21.96
N PRO A 123 -24.12 -8.11 22.80
CA PRO A 123 -24.63 -7.78 24.13
C PRO A 123 -23.53 -7.40 25.11
N GLU A 124 -23.85 -6.46 26.00
CA GLU A 124 -23.06 -6.04 27.16
C GLU A 124 -22.57 -7.24 27.99
N PRO A 125 -21.25 -7.33 28.28
CA PRO A 125 -20.78 -8.12 29.40
C PRO A 125 -20.88 -7.29 30.68
N LYS A 126 -21.68 -7.80 31.60
CA LYS A 126 -21.89 -7.32 32.97
C LYS A 126 -20.58 -7.02 33.71
N LYS A 127 -20.60 -5.88 34.41
CA LYS A 127 -19.80 -5.58 35.61
C LYS A 127 -19.78 -6.78 36.58
N PRO A 128 -18.64 -6.99 37.27
CA PRO A 128 -18.72 -6.90 38.73
C PRO A 128 -17.65 -5.98 39.34
N THR A 129 -18.16 -4.92 39.94
CA THR A 129 -17.95 -4.47 41.33
C THR A 129 -16.76 -5.04 42.13
N ALA A 130 -15.87 -4.09 42.49
CA ALA A 130 -15.33 -3.82 43.83
C ALA A 130 -14.03 -4.52 44.34
N THR A 131 -13.05 -3.62 44.58
CA THR A 131 -12.14 -3.51 45.74
C THR A 131 -11.25 -4.69 46.14
N VAL A 132 -9.93 -4.49 46.05
CA VAL A 132 -9.03 -4.57 47.22
C VAL A 132 -7.95 -3.48 47.14
N LYS A 133 -7.97 -2.57 48.12
CA LYS A 133 -6.86 -1.69 48.50
C LYS A 133 -5.83 -2.53 49.26
N LYS A 134 -4.53 -2.39 48.98
CA LYS A 134 -3.53 -2.21 50.06
C LYS A 134 -2.17 -1.69 49.55
N PRO A 135 -1.56 -0.73 50.27
CA PRO A 135 -0.26 -0.12 49.94
C PRO A 135 0.87 -0.69 50.80
N VAL A 136 2.06 -0.89 50.23
CA VAL A 136 3.32 -1.17 50.96
C VAL A 136 4.47 -0.80 50.00
N LYS A 137 5.60 -0.18 50.32
CA LYS A 137 6.13 0.69 51.40
C LYS A 137 7.54 1.08 50.91
N LYS A 138 7.99 2.32 51.15
CA LYS A 138 9.37 2.78 50.90
C LYS A 138 10.38 2.06 51.81
N THR A 139 11.59 1.77 51.29
CA THR A 139 12.88 1.79 52.03
C THR A 139 13.99 1.83 50.95
N ALA A 140 14.66 2.94 50.63
CA ALA A 140 15.66 3.74 51.35
C ALA A 140 16.99 3.03 51.69
N VAL A 141 18.03 3.37 50.89
CA VAL A 141 19.43 3.73 51.28
C VAL A 141 20.27 2.60 51.92
N THR A 142 21.53 2.35 51.56
CA THR A 142 22.80 3.02 51.99
C THR A 142 23.98 2.23 51.33
N PRO A 143 25.28 2.63 51.42
CA PRO A 143 26.16 2.86 50.27
C PRO A 143 27.53 2.13 50.37
N GLN A 144 28.52 2.63 49.60
CA GLN A 144 29.98 2.56 49.80
C GLN A 144 30.74 1.30 49.31
N PRO A 145 32.09 1.35 49.16
CA PRO A 145 32.91 2.33 48.42
C PRO A 145 34.11 1.64 47.67
N ARG A 146 35.06 2.44 47.17
CA ARG A 146 36.52 2.10 46.96
C ARG A 146 36.82 1.22 45.71
N VAL A 147 37.88 1.38 44.91
CA VAL A 147 39.24 1.93 45.08
C VAL A 147 39.79 2.43 43.73
N SER A 148 40.66 3.45 43.81
CA SER A 148 41.70 3.92 42.86
C SER A 148 42.48 2.79 42.12
N ALA A 149 43.33 2.95 41.11
CA ALA A 149 44.32 3.98 40.80
C ALA A 149 45.00 3.64 39.45
N ALA A 150 45.78 4.62 38.94
CA ALA A 150 47.00 4.49 38.15
C ALA A 150 46.90 4.14 36.65
N LYS A 151 47.27 5.11 35.80
CA LYS A 151 48.64 5.16 35.26
C LYS A 151 48.95 6.52 34.60
N ALA A 152 49.98 7.18 35.11
CA ALA A 152 50.77 8.18 34.39
C ALA A 152 51.92 7.47 33.63
N PRO A 153 52.51 8.16 32.64
CA PRO A 153 53.97 8.33 32.58
C PRO A 153 54.29 9.82 32.32
N GLU A 154 55.00 10.54 33.19
CA GLU A 154 56.45 10.56 33.44
C GLU A 154 57.34 10.98 32.23
N ARG A 155 57.71 12.28 32.28
CA ARG A 155 59.00 12.95 31.99
C ARG A 155 59.72 12.80 30.63
N ALA A 156 59.95 13.96 30.01
CA ALA A 156 61.22 14.54 29.53
C ALA A 156 60.86 15.89 28.86
N ALA A 157 61.59 17.01 28.83
CA ALA A 157 62.86 17.50 29.35
C ALA A 157 62.75 19.05 29.26
N SER A 158 62.84 19.79 30.36
CA SER A 158 63.88 20.82 30.62
C SER A 158 64.32 21.69 29.43
N GLU A 159 63.75 22.89 29.32
CA GLU A 159 64.43 24.08 28.76
C GLU A 159 64.19 25.29 29.69
N PRO A 160 65.24 26.02 30.11
CA PRO A 160 65.11 27.13 31.05
C PRO A 160 64.75 28.43 30.30
N ILE A 161 63.47 28.80 30.28
CA ILE A 161 63.06 30.13 29.79
C ILE A 161 63.13 31.14 30.93
N ILE A 162 64.25 31.84 30.92
CA ILE A 162 64.56 33.20 31.42
C ILE A 162 63.35 33.92 32.04
N ILE A 163 63.40 34.07 33.37
CA ILE A 163 62.53 34.91 34.18
C ILE A 163 62.80 36.37 33.78
N ARG A 164 61.89 36.98 33.00
CA ARG A 164 61.76 38.44 32.96
C ARG A 164 60.91 38.84 34.16
N GLU A 165 61.52 39.50 35.13
CA GLU A 165 60.83 40.29 36.15
C GLU A 165 59.95 41.33 35.45
N ARG A 166 58.68 40.99 35.24
CA ARG A 166 57.66 41.95 34.88
C ARG A 166 57.17 42.53 36.20
N ILE A 167 57.54 43.78 36.45
CA ILE A 167 57.06 44.64 37.52
C ILE A 167 55.55 44.42 37.68
N ILE A 168 55.17 43.74 38.77
CA ILE A 168 53.78 43.66 39.20
C ILE A 168 53.50 45.02 39.83
N GLU A 169 52.99 45.95 39.03
CA GLU A 169 52.31 47.13 39.54
C GLU A 169 51.23 46.65 40.50
N ARG A 170 51.44 46.92 41.78
CA ARG A 170 50.43 46.71 42.82
C ARG A 170 49.27 47.66 42.51
N PHE A 171 48.30 47.17 41.75
CA PHE A 171 46.98 47.79 41.69
C PHE A 171 46.39 47.74 43.10
N SER A 172 46.51 48.85 43.83
CA SER A 172 45.76 49.09 45.05
C SER A 172 44.27 48.96 44.72
N PRO A 173 43.54 47.99 45.30
CA PRO A 173 42.12 47.86 45.05
C PRO A 173 41.41 49.09 45.61
N SER A 174 40.85 49.92 44.73
CA SER A 174 39.99 51.03 45.12
C SER A 174 38.86 50.51 46.02
N ALA A 175 38.46 51.30 47.01
CA ALA A 175 37.51 50.93 48.06
C ALA A 175 36.13 50.40 47.58
N ASP A 176 35.81 50.51 46.30
CA ASP A 176 34.58 50.01 45.68
C ASP A 176 34.60 48.53 45.22
N TRP A 177 35.76 47.84 45.29
CA TRP A 177 35.90 46.41 44.91
C TRP A 177 34.86 45.51 45.57
N LYS A 178 34.52 45.77 46.85
CA LYS A 178 33.62 44.89 47.62
C LYS A 178 32.22 44.81 47.01
N LYS A 179 31.72 45.92 46.44
CA LYS A 179 30.40 46.00 45.81
C LYS A 179 30.38 45.27 44.46
N THR A 180 31.43 45.44 43.66
CA THR A 180 31.56 44.74 42.36
C THR A 180 31.76 43.24 42.53
N THR A 181 32.52 42.77 43.54
CA THR A 181 32.59 41.33 43.85
C THR A 181 31.26 40.75 44.32
N PHE A 182 30.47 41.48 45.11
CA PHE A 182 29.17 41.00 45.57
C PHE A 182 28.17 40.86 44.42
N ILE A 183 28.15 41.83 43.49
CA ILE A 183 27.33 41.75 42.27
C ILE A 183 27.80 40.59 41.38
N GLY A 184 29.11 40.37 41.26
CA GLY A 184 29.68 39.24 40.51
C GLY A 184 29.26 37.87 41.07
N ILE A 185 29.24 37.71 42.40
CA ILE A 185 28.81 36.47 43.07
C ILE A 185 27.30 36.22 42.83
N ILE A 186 26.46 37.26 42.92
CA ILE A 186 25.02 37.13 42.64
C ILE A 186 24.79 36.74 41.18
N PHE A 187 25.51 37.35 40.25
CA PHE A 187 25.39 37.05 38.82
C PHE A 187 25.83 35.61 38.50
N LEU A 188 26.92 35.14 39.11
CA LEU A 188 27.37 33.75 38.99
C LEU A 188 26.31 32.77 39.53
N ALA A 189 25.75 33.06 40.71
CA ALA A 189 24.69 32.25 41.30
C ALA A 189 23.45 32.18 40.38
N PHE A 190 23.08 33.30 39.75
CA PHE A 190 21.96 33.38 38.81
C PHE A 190 22.20 32.54 37.54
N ILE A 191 23.40 32.62 36.94
CA ILE A 191 23.77 31.80 35.79
C ILE A 191 23.72 30.31 36.15
N THR A 192 24.26 29.92 37.32
CA THR A 192 24.20 28.52 37.76
C THR A 192 22.77 28.04 38.00
N ALA A 193 21.88 28.90 38.53
CA ALA A 193 20.48 28.55 38.70
C ALA A 193 19.78 28.32 37.35
N ILE A 194 20.03 29.18 36.35
CA ILE A 194 19.53 29.00 34.99
C ILE A 194 20.06 27.70 34.38
N ALA A 195 21.36 27.42 34.51
CA ALA A 195 21.97 26.19 34.00
C ALA A 195 21.33 24.93 34.61
N LEU A 196 21.00 24.95 35.92
CA LEU A 196 20.31 23.85 36.58
C LEU A 196 18.87 23.66 36.09
N ILE A 197 18.16 24.74 35.74
CA ILE A 197 16.82 24.66 35.14
C ILE A 197 16.90 24.00 33.77
N PHE A 198 17.82 24.44 32.90
CA PHE A 198 18.04 23.82 31.59
C PHE A 198 18.48 22.36 31.72
N PHE A 199 19.36 22.04 32.68
CA PHE A 199 19.78 20.67 32.94
C PHE A 199 18.61 19.78 33.38
N LYS A 200 17.70 20.28 34.23
CA LYS A 200 16.49 19.55 34.59
C LYS A 200 15.53 19.35 33.40
N LEU A 201 15.36 20.36 32.56
CA LEU A 201 14.56 20.25 31.34
C LEU A 201 15.14 19.19 30.40
N TYR A 202 16.46 19.22 30.19
CA TYR A 202 17.18 18.25 29.37
C TYR A 202 17.02 16.81 29.88
N LEU A 203 17.15 16.59 31.20
CA LEU A 203 16.94 15.26 31.79
C LEU A 203 15.50 14.78 31.64
N ASN A 204 14.51 15.67 31.76
CA ASN A 204 13.10 15.32 31.60
C ASN A 204 12.76 14.95 30.15
N GLU A 205 13.37 15.62 29.18
CA GLU A 205 13.21 15.31 27.77
C GLU A 205 13.83 13.95 27.42
N ARG A 206 15.06 13.68 27.88
CA ARG A 206 15.70 12.35 27.81
C ARG A 206 14.85 11.24 28.42
N ALA A 207 14.19 11.49 29.55
CA ALA A 207 13.31 10.50 30.19
C ALA A 207 12.06 10.19 29.35
N LYS A 208 11.49 11.20 28.66
CA LYS A 208 10.39 10.99 27.71
C LYS A 208 10.83 10.20 26.49
N GLU A 209 12.02 10.48 25.96
CA GLU A 209 12.59 9.71 24.85
C GLU A 209 12.79 8.24 25.19
N SER A 210 13.27 7.92 26.40
CA SER A 210 13.43 6.52 26.82
C SER A 210 12.12 5.76 26.93
N VAL A 211 11.05 6.40 27.42
CA VAL A 211 9.72 5.79 27.49
C VAL A 211 9.16 5.56 26.10
N PHE A 212 9.34 6.52 25.18
CA PHE A 212 8.90 6.39 23.80
C PHE A 212 9.66 5.28 23.05
N LEU A 213 10.97 5.14 23.30
CA LEU A 213 11.78 4.05 22.74
C LEU A 213 11.32 2.68 23.25
N GLU A 214 11.00 2.57 24.54
CA GLU A 214 10.50 1.33 25.14
C GLU A 214 9.12 0.96 24.59
N GLU A 215 8.23 1.95 24.40
CA GLU A 215 6.92 1.76 23.78
C GLU A 215 7.04 1.35 22.31
N LYS A 216 7.97 1.95 21.54
CA LYS A 216 8.27 1.54 20.16
C LYS A 216 8.81 0.11 20.08
N LEU A 217 9.71 -0.27 20.98
CA LEU A 217 10.25 -1.63 20.98
C LEU A 217 9.16 -2.65 21.37
N ALA A 218 8.26 -2.28 22.28
CA ALA A 218 7.11 -3.10 22.63
C ALA A 218 6.11 -3.25 21.47
N SER A 219 5.85 -2.17 20.71
CA SER A 219 4.96 -2.22 19.55
C SER A 219 5.57 -3.01 18.39
N GLU A 220 6.87 -2.86 18.12
CA GLU A 220 7.59 -3.65 17.12
C GLU A 220 7.55 -5.15 17.46
N LYS A 221 7.78 -5.52 18.73
CA LYS A 221 7.63 -6.92 19.19
C LYS A 221 6.21 -7.45 19.04
N ARG A 222 5.17 -6.61 19.21
CA ARG A 222 3.77 -7.03 18.97
C ARG A 222 3.52 -7.28 17.49
N ILE A 223 3.94 -6.36 16.63
CA ILE A 223 3.82 -6.50 15.16
C ILE A 223 4.55 -7.74 14.68
N GLN A 224 5.73 -8.03 15.25
CA GLN A 224 6.50 -9.23 14.90
C GLN A 224 5.77 -10.52 15.27
N ARG A 225 5.13 -10.57 16.45
CA ARG A 225 4.26 -11.70 16.84
C ARG A 225 3.04 -11.84 15.95
N GLU A 226 2.42 -10.74 15.54
CA GLU A 226 1.28 -10.76 14.60
C GLU A 226 1.71 -11.26 13.22
N LEU A 227 2.88 -10.84 12.74
CA LEU A 227 3.48 -11.34 11.50
C LEU A 227 3.76 -12.85 11.56
N ASP A 228 4.30 -13.34 12.67
CA ASP A 228 4.57 -14.76 12.83
C ASP A 228 3.28 -15.57 12.94
N ALA A 229 2.26 -15.07 13.65
CA ALA A 229 0.93 -15.69 13.70
C ALA A 229 0.24 -15.70 12.33
N LEU A 230 0.40 -14.64 11.52
CA LEU A 230 -0.10 -14.58 10.14
C LEU A 230 0.63 -15.54 9.21
N LYS A 231 1.94 -15.73 9.40
CA LYS A 231 2.70 -16.74 8.64
C LYS A 231 2.25 -18.15 8.99
N GLU A 232 1.99 -18.42 10.27
CA GLU A 232 1.51 -19.71 10.73
C GLU A 232 0.10 -20.01 10.21
N SER A 233 -0.81 -19.04 10.27
CA SER A 233 -2.17 -19.21 9.71
C SER A 233 -2.13 -19.37 8.18
N ALA A 234 -1.27 -18.63 7.47
CA ALA A 234 -1.08 -18.82 6.03
C ALA A 234 -0.49 -20.19 5.68
N ALA A 235 0.38 -20.75 6.53
CA ALA A 235 0.91 -22.11 6.38
C ALA A 235 -0.18 -23.16 6.61
N GLN A 236 -1.04 -22.98 7.62
CA GLN A 236 -2.18 -23.85 7.87
C GLN A 236 -3.16 -23.85 6.70
N VAL A 237 -3.56 -22.68 6.18
CA VAL A 237 -4.45 -22.58 5.01
C VAL A 237 -3.85 -23.25 3.78
N LYS A 238 -2.53 -23.13 3.56
CA LYS A 238 -1.85 -23.84 2.46
C LYS A 238 -1.88 -25.36 2.65
N ALA A 239 -1.74 -25.85 3.88
CA ALA A 239 -1.82 -27.27 4.19
C ALA A 239 -3.24 -27.81 3.98
N GLU A 240 -4.26 -27.09 4.47
CA GLU A 240 -5.67 -27.43 4.25
C GLU A 240 -6.03 -27.47 2.77
N LEU A 241 -5.56 -26.49 1.99
CA LEU A 241 -5.80 -26.44 0.55
C LEU A 241 -5.07 -27.57 -0.20
N ALA A 242 -3.92 -28.03 0.28
CA ALA A 242 -3.23 -29.20 -0.26
C ALA A 242 -3.99 -30.50 0.07
N GLU A 243 -4.51 -30.63 1.29
CA GLU A 243 -5.33 -31.77 1.70
C GLU A 243 -6.65 -31.84 0.93
N GLU A 244 -7.32 -30.69 0.72
CA GLU A 244 -8.55 -30.60 -0.06
C GLU A 244 -8.30 -30.95 -1.53
N LYS A 245 -7.20 -30.48 -2.12
CA LYS A 245 -6.79 -30.89 -3.48
C LYS A 245 -6.51 -32.39 -3.58
N MET A 246 -5.91 -32.99 -2.56
CA MET A 246 -5.66 -34.43 -2.53
C MET A 246 -6.97 -35.23 -2.42
N LYS A 247 -7.91 -34.78 -1.58
CA LYS A 247 -9.25 -35.36 -1.47
C LYS A 247 -10.04 -35.22 -2.78
N ALA A 248 -9.96 -34.05 -3.44
CA ALA A 248 -10.58 -33.82 -4.74
C ALA A 248 -9.98 -34.74 -5.83
N ALA A 249 -8.65 -34.89 -5.87
CA ALA A 249 -7.99 -35.79 -6.81
C ALA A 249 -8.39 -37.26 -6.60
N LEU A 250 -8.51 -37.69 -5.33
CA LEU A 250 -9.00 -39.02 -4.99
C LEU A 250 -10.45 -39.22 -5.43
N ALA A 251 -11.33 -38.24 -5.19
CA ALA A 251 -12.72 -38.27 -5.62
C ALA A 251 -12.85 -38.37 -7.15
N VAL A 252 -12.06 -37.59 -7.91
CA VAL A 252 -12.02 -37.66 -9.38
C VAL A 252 -11.53 -39.04 -9.85
N SER A 253 -10.53 -39.63 -9.18
CA SER A 253 -10.05 -40.98 -9.52
C SER A 253 -11.11 -42.05 -9.29
N HIS A 254 -11.89 -41.93 -8.22
CA HIS A 254 -12.97 -42.87 -7.89
C HIS A 254 -14.13 -42.75 -8.87
N ASN A 255 -14.46 -41.51 -9.28
CA ASN A 255 -15.50 -41.24 -10.26
C ASN A 255 -15.09 -41.74 -11.66
N ARG A 256 -13.80 -41.62 -12.02
CA ARG A 256 -13.26 -42.15 -13.29
C ARG A 256 -13.36 -43.68 -13.35
N LYS A 257 -13.00 -44.39 -12.27
CA LYS A 257 -13.15 -45.85 -12.18
C LYS A 257 -14.62 -46.31 -12.27
N ASN A 258 -15.54 -45.59 -11.62
CA ASN A 258 -16.97 -45.89 -11.72
C ASN A 258 -17.52 -45.61 -13.13
N SER A 259 -17.06 -44.55 -13.80
CA SER A 259 -17.46 -44.25 -15.19
C SER A 259 -16.95 -45.30 -16.20
N GLU A 260 -15.77 -45.88 -15.97
CA GLU A 260 -15.24 -46.97 -16.81
C GLU A 260 -16.00 -48.28 -16.59
N LYS A 261 -16.46 -48.54 -15.36
CA LYS A 261 -17.27 -49.71 -15.05
C LYS A 261 -18.66 -49.59 -15.71
N ASN A 262 -19.33 -48.44 -15.56
CA ASN A 262 -20.61 -48.19 -16.22
C ASN A 262 -20.52 -48.23 -17.75
N LYS A 263 -19.43 -47.74 -18.37
CA LYS A 263 -19.24 -47.85 -19.82
C LYS A 263 -19.02 -49.29 -20.31
N LYS A 264 -18.49 -50.18 -19.48
CA LYS A 264 -18.38 -51.60 -19.81
C LYS A 264 -19.74 -52.28 -19.69
N ASP A 265 -20.49 -51.97 -18.64
CA ASP A 265 -21.83 -52.52 -18.42
C ASP A 265 -22.82 -52.04 -19.50
N GLU A 266 -22.75 -50.77 -19.92
CA GLU A 266 -23.54 -50.21 -21.03
C GLU A 266 -23.17 -50.84 -22.39
N LYS A 267 -21.88 -51.16 -22.61
CA LYS A 267 -21.47 -51.92 -23.81
C LYS A 267 -22.01 -53.35 -23.79
N ILE A 268 -22.09 -53.99 -22.62
CA ILE A 268 -22.65 -55.34 -22.48
C ILE A 268 -24.17 -55.30 -22.74
N ASP A 269 -24.87 -54.31 -22.21
CA ASP A 269 -26.31 -54.11 -22.48
C ASP A 269 -26.60 -53.82 -23.95
N ILE A 270 -25.77 -53.01 -24.63
CA ILE A 270 -25.91 -52.77 -26.07
C ILE A 270 -25.68 -54.06 -26.87
N VAL A 271 -24.75 -54.92 -26.46
CA VAL A 271 -24.49 -56.22 -27.13
C VAL A 271 -25.62 -57.20 -26.86
N LEU A 272 -26.13 -57.29 -25.64
CA LEU A 272 -27.28 -58.12 -25.27
C LEU A 272 -28.52 -57.68 -26.05
N LYS A 273 -28.81 -56.37 -26.09
CA LYS A 273 -29.94 -55.82 -26.84
C LYS A 273 -29.80 -56.07 -28.34
N LYS A 274 -28.59 -55.95 -28.91
CA LYS A 274 -28.33 -56.34 -30.31
C LYS A 274 -28.52 -57.84 -30.54
N MET A 275 -28.15 -58.70 -29.59
CA MET A 275 -28.38 -60.14 -29.70
C MET A 275 -29.88 -60.46 -29.60
N GLU A 276 -30.62 -59.76 -28.74
CA GLU A 276 -32.07 -59.91 -28.57
C GLU A 276 -32.83 -59.44 -29.81
N ASP A 277 -32.48 -58.27 -30.36
CA ASP A 277 -32.97 -57.76 -31.64
C ASP A 277 -32.60 -58.71 -32.80
N SER A 278 -31.42 -59.34 -32.76
CA SER A 278 -31.01 -60.35 -33.74
C SER A 278 -31.81 -61.65 -33.59
N LEU A 279 -32.17 -62.04 -32.37
CA LEU A 279 -32.97 -63.23 -32.10
C LEU A 279 -34.43 -63.04 -32.53
N ASP A 280 -34.98 -61.85 -32.30
CA ASP A 280 -36.30 -61.45 -32.78
C ASP A 280 -36.31 -61.24 -34.30
N SER A 281 -35.23 -60.74 -34.88
CA SER A 281 -35.01 -60.72 -36.33
C SER A 281 -34.97 -62.14 -36.92
N VAL A 282 -34.32 -63.09 -36.26
CA VAL A 282 -34.25 -64.50 -36.71
C VAL A 282 -35.60 -65.20 -36.54
N ARG A 283 -36.36 -64.92 -35.46
CA ARG A 283 -37.75 -65.37 -35.30
C ARG A 283 -38.65 -64.77 -36.37
N SER A 284 -38.52 -63.48 -36.62
CA SER A 284 -39.25 -62.77 -37.69
C SER A 284 -38.86 -63.27 -39.08
N GLN A 285 -37.60 -63.67 -39.32
CA GLN A 285 -37.17 -64.31 -40.56
C GLN A 285 -37.70 -65.74 -40.69
N ARG A 286 -37.85 -66.48 -39.59
CA ARG A 286 -38.49 -67.80 -39.58
C ARG A 286 -39.97 -67.72 -39.93
N ASP A 287 -40.64 -66.67 -39.47
CA ASP A 287 -42.05 -66.41 -39.78
C ASP A 287 -42.22 -65.83 -41.21
N ARG A 288 -41.28 -65.00 -41.68
CA ARG A 288 -41.26 -64.46 -43.05
C ARG A 288 -40.73 -65.42 -44.11
N ALA A 289 -40.03 -66.49 -43.76
CA ALA A 289 -39.66 -67.55 -44.71
C ALA A 289 -40.87 -68.38 -45.19
N ARG A 290 -42.09 -68.09 -44.69
CA ARG A 290 -43.37 -68.55 -45.25
C ARG A 290 -44.01 -67.60 -46.25
N GLU A 291 -43.51 -66.39 -46.46
CA GLU A 291 -44.07 -65.42 -47.41
C GLU A 291 -42.99 -64.88 -48.34
N ALA A 292 -43.18 -65.19 -49.61
CA ALA A 292 -42.23 -65.07 -50.70
C ALA A 292 -41.87 -63.61 -51.10
N GLU A 293 -40.67 -63.50 -51.69
CA GLU A 293 -40.32 -62.61 -52.83
C GLU A 293 -40.10 -61.08 -52.67
N LYS A 294 -38.79 -60.70 -52.71
CA LYS A 294 -38.16 -59.51 -53.37
C LYS A 294 -38.43 -58.09 -52.77
N PRO A 295 -37.62 -57.04 -53.12
CA PRO A 295 -36.21 -56.87 -52.77
C PRO A 295 -35.86 -55.49 -52.12
N ALA A 296 -34.73 -55.51 -51.37
CA ALA A 296 -33.74 -54.47 -51.04
C ALA A 296 -34.12 -52.96 -51.01
N PHE A 297 -33.92 -52.33 -49.84
CA PHE A 297 -33.70 -50.89 -49.69
C PHE A 297 -32.37 -50.63 -48.98
N THR A 298 -31.42 -50.02 -49.69
CA THR A 298 -30.10 -49.63 -49.17
C THR A 298 -30.14 -48.19 -48.64
N THR A 299 -29.73 -47.96 -47.39
CA THR A 299 -29.47 -46.60 -46.87
C THR A 299 -27.97 -46.38 -46.73
N LYS A 300 -27.45 -45.43 -47.52
CA LYS A 300 -26.10 -44.90 -47.41
C LYS A 300 -26.02 -43.98 -46.19
N THR A 301 -25.10 -44.24 -45.29
CA THR A 301 -24.74 -43.34 -44.19
C THR A 301 -23.69 -42.36 -44.69
N SER A 302 -24.06 -41.08 -44.81
CA SER A 302 -23.13 -39.99 -45.13
C SER A 302 -22.22 -39.72 -43.93
N THR A 303 -20.91 -39.74 -44.19
CA THR A 303 -19.86 -39.35 -43.25
C THR A 303 -19.87 -37.83 -43.11
N ILE A 304 -20.26 -37.32 -41.94
CA ILE A 304 -20.13 -35.90 -41.58
C ILE A 304 -18.63 -35.64 -41.36
N GLN A 305 -18.06 -34.71 -42.14
CA GLN A 305 -16.67 -34.30 -42.00
C GLN A 305 -16.49 -33.42 -40.76
N LEU A 306 -15.43 -33.70 -40.01
CA LEU A 306 -15.15 -33.16 -38.68
C LEU A 306 -14.50 -31.76 -38.71
N THR A 307 -14.87 -30.90 -39.67
CA THR A 307 -14.30 -29.54 -39.82
C THR A 307 -15.21 -28.42 -39.33
N ASP A 308 -16.49 -28.71 -39.04
CA ASP A 308 -17.49 -27.69 -38.68
C ASP A 308 -17.58 -27.39 -37.17
N PHE A 309 -16.63 -27.87 -36.36
CA PHE A 309 -16.63 -27.70 -34.90
C PHE A 309 -15.62 -26.67 -34.37
N LEU A 310 -14.97 -25.90 -35.24
CA LEU A 310 -14.39 -24.63 -34.80
C LEU A 310 -15.52 -23.59 -34.84
N PRO A 311 -15.91 -22.98 -33.71
CA PRO A 311 -16.91 -21.94 -33.73
C PRO A 311 -16.44 -20.84 -34.66
N GLU A 312 -17.11 -20.74 -35.80
CA GLU A 312 -17.09 -19.57 -36.66
C GLU A 312 -17.32 -18.36 -35.74
N TYR A 313 -16.42 -17.40 -35.85
CA TYR A 313 -16.27 -16.27 -34.95
C TYR A 313 -17.63 -15.69 -34.58
N THR A 314 -18.01 -15.76 -33.31
CA THR A 314 -19.27 -15.21 -32.85
C THR A 314 -19.22 -13.69 -32.97
N ASP A 315 -19.81 -13.18 -34.04
CA ASP A 315 -20.05 -11.76 -34.21
C ASP A 315 -20.92 -11.27 -33.05
N ILE A 316 -20.36 -10.36 -32.26
CA ILE A 316 -21.09 -9.75 -31.15
C ILE A 316 -22.09 -8.76 -31.76
N PRO A 317 -23.41 -8.91 -31.55
CA PRO A 317 -24.45 -8.09 -32.17
C PRO A 317 -24.58 -6.71 -31.51
N LEU A 318 -23.45 -6.09 -31.16
CA LEU A 318 -23.34 -4.74 -30.60
C LEU A 318 -22.31 -3.99 -31.43
N ASP A 319 -22.55 -2.73 -31.74
CA ASP A 319 -21.60 -1.87 -32.44
C ASP A 319 -20.51 -1.35 -31.47
N ALA A 320 -19.42 -0.80 -32.03
CA ALA A 320 -18.32 -0.29 -31.22
C ALA A 320 -18.75 0.85 -30.27
N SER A 321 -19.76 1.65 -30.65
CA SER A 321 -20.30 2.72 -29.82
C SER A 321 -21.00 2.19 -28.58
N SER A 322 -21.91 1.21 -28.74
CA SER A 322 -22.62 0.64 -27.58
C SER A 322 -21.64 -0.04 -26.63
N LEU A 323 -20.64 -0.75 -27.16
CA LEU A 323 -19.61 -1.37 -26.33
C LEU A 323 -18.79 -0.34 -25.56
N SER A 324 -18.47 0.80 -26.18
CA SER A 324 -17.77 1.92 -25.52
C SER A 324 -18.61 2.53 -24.40
N GLU A 325 -19.91 2.71 -24.60
CA GLU A 325 -20.83 3.24 -23.59
C GLU A 325 -20.97 2.29 -22.39
N MET A 326 -21.12 0.98 -22.67
CA MET A 326 -21.17 -0.05 -21.64
C MET A 326 -19.86 -0.12 -20.86
N LEU A 327 -18.70 0.03 -21.52
CA LEU A 327 -17.39 0.02 -20.85
C LEU A 327 -17.26 1.18 -19.85
N GLY A 328 -17.76 2.38 -20.21
CA GLY A 328 -17.77 3.54 -19.31
C GLY A 328 -18.69 3.38 -18.10
N ARG A 329 -19.74 2.55 -18.20
CA ARG A 329 -20.70 2.29 -17.10
C ARG A 329 -20.37 1.05 -16.28
N ALA A 330 -19.50 0.17 -16.77
CA ALA A 330 -19.16 -1.07 -16.10
C ALA A 330 -18.31 -0.82 -14.85
N SER A 331 -18.80 -1.27 -13.68
CA SER A 331 -18.12 -1.13 -12.39
C SER A 331 -17.28 -2.36 -11.99
N GLY A 332 -17.48 -3.51 -12.66
CA GLY A 332 -16.79 -4.77 -12.33
C GLY A 332 -15.65 -5.11 -13.29
N ASN A 333 -14.51 -5.56 -12.75
CA ASN A 333 -13.33 -5.95 -13.54
C ASN A 333 -13.66 -7.03 -14.59
N SER A 334 -14.41 -8.07 -14.21
CA SER A 334 -14.82 -9.13 -15.15
C SER A 334 -15.67 -8.61 -16.32
N ALA A 335 -16.63 -7.73 -16.05
CA ALA A 335 -17.46 -7.12 -17.09
C ALA A 335 -16.62 -6.22 -18.01
N ARG A 336 -15.71 -5.42 -17.44
CA ARG A 336 -14.79 -4.56 -18.19
C ARG A 336 -13.87 -5.37 -19.09
N LEU A 337 -13.26 -6.45 -18.59
CA LEU A 337 -12.42 -7.35 -19.39
C LEU A 337 -13.19 -7.99 -20.55
N ASN A 338 -14.42 -8.46 -20.32
CA ASN A 338 -15.26 -9.01 -21.38
C ASN A 338 -15.64 -7.96 -22.44
N LEU A 339 -15.90 -6.72 -22.02
CA LEU A 339 -16.18 -5.60 -22.94
C LEU A 339 -14.94 -5.19 -23.75
N LEU A 340 -13.77 -5.18 -23.12
CA LEU A 340 -12.48 -4.94 -23.80
C LEU A 340 -12.16 -6.03 -24.81
N TRP A 341 -12.42 -7.29 -24.47
CA TRP A 341 -12.31 -8.42 -25.39
C TRP A 341 -13.32 -8.30 -26.55
N ALA A 342 -14.55 -7.88 -26.26
CA ALA A 342 -15.60 -7.65 -27.25
C ALA A 342 -15.24 -6.53 -28.23
N LEU A 343 -14.63 -5.44 -27.76
CA LEU A 343 -14.08 -4.39 -28.61
C LEU A 343 -12.95 -4.91 -29.52
N GLY A 344 -12.14 -5.84 -29.03
CA GLY A 344 -11.15 -6.56 -29.84
C GLY A 344 -11.74 -7.42 -30.96
N ASN A 345 -13.05 -7.67 -30.94
CA ASN A 345 -13.78 -8.33 -32.03
C ASN A 345 -14.33 -7.35 -33.08
N LYS A 346 -14.09 -6.05 -32.93
CA LYS A 346 -14.53 -5.02 -33.88
C LYS A 346 -13.34 -4.50 -34.67
N THR A 347 -13.51 -4.41 -35.98
CA THR A 347 -12.47 -3.99 -36.93
C THR A 347 -12.57 -2.51 -37.30
N GLU A 348 -13.45 -1.77 -36.63
CA GLU A 348 -13.69 -0.36 -36.83
C GLU A 348 -12.66 0.51 -36.12
N LEU A 349 -12.34 1.68 -36.69
CA LEU A 349 -11.42 2.65 -36.09
C LEU A 349 -11.88 3.10 -34.71
N LYS A 350 -13.20 3.25 -34.52
CA LYS A 350 -13.81 3.65 -33.25
C LYS A 350 -13.47 2.68 -32.11
N ALA A 351 -13.41 1.38 -32.39
CA ALA A 351 -13.01 0.40 -31.38
C ALA A 351 -11.54 0.58 -30.96
N VAL A 352 -10.65 0.88 -31.92
CA VAL A 352 -9.23 1.18 -31.65
C VAL A 352 -9.09 2.47 -30.84
N ASP A 353 -9.85 3.51 -31.15
CA ASP A 353 -9.84 4.78 -30.41
C ASP A 353 -10.31 4.59 -28.97
N THR A 354 -11.40 3.85 -28.75
CA THR A 354 -11.89 3.51 -27.40
C THR A 354 -10.84 2.72 -26.62
N LEU A 355 -10.21 1.72 -27.25
CA LEU A 355 -9.15 0.91 -26.62
C LEU A 355 -7.93 1.78 -26.27
N LYS A 356 -7.54 2.72 -27.15
CA LYS A 356 -6.44 3.66 -26.91
C LYS A 356 -6.72 4.58 -25.74
N GLU A 357 -7.93 5.14 -25.65
CA GLU A 357 -8.32 6.02 -24.54
C GLU A 357 -8.23 5.30 -23.18
N HIS A 358 -8.64 4.02 -23.16
CA HIS A 358 -8.60 3.20 -21.95
C HIS A 358 -7.18 2.70 -21.66
N LEU A 359 -6.32 2.55 -22.66
CA LEU A 359 -4.95 2.04 -22.51
C LEU A 359 -4.11 2.91 -21.57
N ASP A 360 -4.22 4.24 -21.67
CA ASP A 360 -3.44 5.16 -20.83
C ASP A 360 -3.94 5.20 -19.38
N LYS A 361 -5.19 4.80 -19.13
CA LYS A 361 -5.81 4.77 -17.79
C LYS A 361 -5.75 3.38 -17.13
N ALA A 362 -5.64 2.31 -17.93
CA ALA A 362 -5.69 0.93 -17.49
C ALA A 362 -4.39 0.48 -16.79
N LYS A 363 -4.54 -0.41 -15.80
CA LYS A 363 -3.44 -1.05 -15.07
C LYS A 363 -3.66 -2.55 -14.98
N GLY A 364 -2.58 -3.32 -14.81
CA GLY A 364 -2.66 -4.76 -14.55
C GLY A 364 -3.34 -5.57 -15.67
N GLU A 365 -4.41 -6.28 -15.33
CA GLU A 365 -5.13 -7.19 -16.24
C GLU A 365 -5.84 -6.44 -17.37
N GLU A 366 -6.46 -5.30 -17.09
CA GLU A 366 -7.14 -4.49 -18.12
C GLU A 366 -6.16 -3.99 -19.17
N TYR A 367 -4.96 -3.56 -18.75
CA TYR A 367 -3.91 -3.15 -19.67
C TYR A 367 -3.49 -4.31 -20.60
N ARG A 368 -3.30 -5.51 -20.03
CA ARG A 368 -2.96 -6.71 -20.82
C ARG A 368 -4.08 -7.08 -21.80
N GLU A 369 -5.34 -6.98 -21.38
CA GLU A 369 -6.47 -7.33 -22.23
C GLU A 369 -6.66 -6.32 -23.36
N ILE A 370 -6.48 -5.01 -23.11
CA ILE A 370 -6.47 -3.98 -24.17
C ILE A 370 -5.41 -4.28 -25.22
N LEU A 371 -4.19 -4.63 -24.81
CA LEU A 371 -3.11 -4.97 -25.75
C LEU A 371 -3.42 -6.22 -26.57
N LYS A 372 -4.01 -7.25 -25.95
CA LYS A 372 -4.46 -8.45 -26.69
C LYS A 372 -5.56 -8.10 -27.69
N SER A 373 -6.53 -7.28 -27.29
CA SER A 373 -7.61 -6.81 -28.17
C SER A 373 -7.07 -6.03 -29.36
N LEU A 374 -6.14 -5.09 -29.13
CA LEU A 374 -5.47 -4.37 -30.22
C LEU A 374 -4.69 -5.30 -31.14
N LYS A 375 -3.93 -6.26 -30.59
CA LYS A 375 -3.23 -7.28 -31.39
C LYS A 375 -4.21 -8.12 -32.23
N LYS A 376 -5.35 -8.48 -31.64
CA LYS A 376 -6.41 -9.25 -32.33
C LYS A 376 -6.97 -8.48 -33.52
N ILE A 377 -7.21 -7.17 -33.38
CA ILE A 377 -7.66 -6.30 -34.47
C ILE A 377 -6.59 -6.22 -35.58
N ALA A 378 -5.31 -6.06 -35.24
CA ALA A 378 -4.24 -5.97 -36.25
C ALA A 378 -4.05 -7.27 -37.05
N LEU A 379 -4.20 -8.43 -36.41
CA LEU A 379 -4.01 -9.75 -37.04
C LEU A 379 -5.19 -10.19 -37.92
N ARG A 380 -6.32 -9.48 -37.87
CA ARG A 380 -7.51 -9.84 -38.63
C ARG A 380 -7.33 -9.55 -40.14
N PRO A 381 -7.66 -10.50 -41.03
CA PRO A 381 -7.46 -10.33 -42.46
C PRO A 381 -8.39 -9.25 -43.05
N ASP A 382 -9.61 -9.15 -42.54
CA ASP A 382 -10.69 -8.23 -42.92
C ASP A 382 -10.53 -6.80 -42.39
N THR A 383 -9.53 -6.55 -41.52
CA THR A 383 -9.33 -5.23 -40.94
C THR A 383 -8.67 -4.27 -41.94
N ALA A 384 -9.29 -3.10 -42.13
CA ALA A 384 -8.80 -2.06 -43.03
C ALA A 384 -7.36 -1.62 -42.68
N GLN A 385 -6.56 -1.32 -43.70
CA GLN A 385 -5.16 -0.95 -43.51
C GLN A 385 -4.97 0.30 -42.64
N THR A 386 -5.91 1.24 -42.69
CA THR A 386 -5.95 2.43 -41.83
C THR A 386 -6.05 2.07 -40.35
N VAL A 387 -6.88 1.09 -40.02
CA VAL A 387 -7.07 0.59 -38.65
C VAL A 387 -5.82 -0.17 -38.20
N LYS A 388 -5.24 -1.02 -39.06
CA LYS A 388 -3.95 -1.71 -38.77
C LYS A 388 -2.83 -0.71 -38.48
N THR A 389 -2.75 0.36 -39.26
CA THR A 389 -1.75 1.43 -39.07
C THR A 389 -1.98 2.17 -37.74
N ALA A 390 -3.23 2.45 -37.38
CA ALA A 390 -3.56 3.08 -36.09
C ALA A 390 -3.13 2.19 -34.91
N VAL A 391 -3.36 0.88 -35.00
CA VAL A 391 -2.91 -0.09 -33.98
C VAL A 391 -1.37 -0.14 -33.88
N GLU A 392 -0.65 -0.18 -35.01
CA GLU A 392 0.82 -0.21 -34.98
C GLU A 392 1.43 1.07 -34.42
N ASN A 393 0.79 2.23 -34.63
CA ASN A 393 1.19 3.48 -34.00
C ASN A 393 1.05 3.42 -32.47
N ILE A 394 0.00 2.77 -31.96
CA ILE A 394 -0.19 2.55 -30.52
C ILE A 394 0.90 1.61 -29.98
N PHE A 395 1.17 0.48 -30.64
CA PHE A 395 2.24 -0.43 -30.23
C PHE A 395 3.61 0.24 -30.26
N SER A 396 3.90 1.04 -31.29
CA SER A 396 5.14 1.82 -31.38
C SER A 396 5.29 2.82 -30.23
N ALA A 397 4.20 3.50 -29.85
CA ALA A 397 4.21 4.40 -28.70
C ALA A 397 4.47 3.66 -27.38
N GLN A 398 3.90 2.47 -27.20
CA GLN A 398 4.11 1.66 -26.00
C GLN A 398 5.51 1.03 -25.94
N ARG A 399 6.10 0.64 -27.08
CA ARG A 399 7.51 0.23 -27.19
C ARG A 399 8.45 1.36 -26.79
N ARG A 400 8.20 2.59 -27.25
CA ARG A 400 8.99 3.77 -26.87
C ARG A 400 8.92 4.07 -25.37
N LYS A 401 7.80 3.78 -24.71
CA LYS A 401 7.65 3.89 -23.26
C LYS A 401 8.38 2.76 -22.50
N GLY A 402 8.94 1.76 -23.18
CA GLY A 402 9.61 0.60 -22.57
C GLY A 402 8.65 -0.39 -21.89
N ILE A 403 7.34 -0.27 -22.16
CA ILE A 403 6.31 -1.08 -21.49
C ILE A 403 6.07 -2.40 -22.26
N ILE A 404 6.28 -2.39 -23.57
CA ILE A 404 6.22 -3.56 -24.44
C ILE A 404 7.61 -3.74 -25.03
N ILE A 405 8.18 -4.94 -24.89
CA ILE A 405 9.46 -5.35 -25.48
C ILE A 405 9.22 -5.88 -26.88
#